data_AF-A0A7J3M1Q9-F1
#
_entry.id   AF-A0A7J3M1Q9-F1
#
_cell.length_a   1.000
_cell.length_b   1.000
_cell.length_c   1.000
_cell.angle_alpha   90.00
_cell.angle_beta   90.00
_cell.angle_gamma   90.00
#
_symmetry.space_group_name_H-M   'P 1'
#
loop_
_entity.id
_entity.type
_entity.pdbx_description
1 polymer ?
#
loop_
_entity_poly.entity_id
_entity_poly.type
_entity_poly.pdbx_seq_one_letter_code
_entity_poly.pdbx_strand_id
1 'polypeptide(L)'
;MKLFFILRHENKWVAEGHGLTVAGSSLEELDKNIANILKEKGYSGRLEIQMSFDYSTFPHWMTQFHPYYFNRTVVFEIDGK
;
A
#
# COMPACT_ATOMS: atom_id res chain seq x y z
N MET A 1 -2.83 -15.38 0.13
CA MET A 1 -2.04 -15.02 1.34
C MET A 1 -2.39 -13.60 1.75
N LYS A 2 -2.39 -13.27 3.06
CA LYS A 2 -2.64 -11.91 3.55
C LYS A 2 -1.36 -11.23 3.99
N LEU A 3 -1.15 -9.99 3.55
CA LEU A 3 -0.04 -9.14 3.98
C LEU A 3 -0.59 -7.84 4.57
N PHE A 4 0.13 -7.29 5.54
CA PHE A 4 -0.24 -6.09 6.27
C PHE A 4 0.82 -5.02 6.05
N PHE A 5 0.37 -3.83 5.68
CA PHE A 5 1.21 -2.67 5.40
C PHE A 5 0.68 -1.45 6.16
N ILE A 6 1.60 -0.57 6.53
CA ILE A 6 1.30 0.77 7.01
C ILE A 6 1.33 1.70 5.80
N LEU A 7 0.29 2.51 5.62
CA LEU A 7 0.17 3.49 4.55
C LEU A 7 0.46 4.89 5.10
N ARG A 8 1.37 5.62 4.48
CA ARG A 8 1.71 7.00 4.83
C ARG A 8 1.61 7.91 3.61
N HIS A 9 1.45 9.20 3.84
CA HIS A 9 1.48 10.19 2.77
C HIS A 9 2.31 11.42 3.14
N GLU A 10 3.53 11.47 2.62
CA GLU A 10 4.47 12.59 2.78
C GLU A 10 5.01 13.00 1.40
N ASN A 11 4.24 13.81 0.67
CA ASN A 11 4.42 14.17 -0.76
C ASN A 11 4.21 13.03 -1.77
N LYS A 12 4.34 11.78 -1.32
CA LYS A 12 4.01 10.56 -2.07
C LYS A 12 3.30 9.58 -1.16
N TRP A 13 2.55 8.66 -1.75
CA TRP A 13 2.02 7.50 -1.03
C TRP A 13 3.13 6.50 -0.77
N VAL A 14 3.23 6.02 0.47
CA VAL A 14 4.23 5.04 0.88
C VAL A 14 3.54 3.90 1.61
N ALA A 15 3.79 2.67 1.17
CA ALA A 15 3.38 1.46 1.87
C ALA A 15 4.61 0.76 2.46
N GLU A 16 4.59 0.49 3.76
CA GLU A 16 5.67 -0.16 4.49
C GLU A 16 5.17 -1.41 5.22
N GLY A 17 5.84 -2.54 5.03
CA GLY A 17 5.47 -3.80 5.68
C GLY A 17 6.30 -4.97 5.18
N HIS A 18 6.48 -6.01 6.01
CA HIS A 18 7.20 -7.24 5.63
C HIS A 18 8.63 -6.99 5.09
N GLY A 19 9.32 -5.96 5.60
CA GLY A 19 10.65 -5.58 5.11
C GLY A 19 10.66 -4.92 3.73
N LEU A 20 9.49 -4.50 3.23
CA LEU A 20 9.32 -3.77 1.98
C LEU A 20 8.90 -2.34 2.29
N THR A 21 9.45 -1.41 1.52
CA THR A 21 9.05 0.00 1.49
C THR A 21 8.83 0.38 0.04
N VAL A 22 7.59 0.72 -0.30
CA VAL A 22 7.18 1.00 -1.69
C VAL A 22 6.53 2.36 -1.74
N ALA A 23 6.89 3.17 -2.74
CA ALA A 23 6.35 4.51 -2.91
C ALA A 23 5.66 4.67 -4.28
N GLY A 24 4.69 5.56 -4.36
CA GLY A 24 4.02 5.97 -5.60
C GLY A 24 3.48 7.40 -5.49
N SER A 25 3.46 8.14 -6.60
CA SER A 25 2.93 9.51 -6.64
C SER A 25 1.40 9.54 -6.59
N SER A 26 0.76 8.41 -6.92
CA SER A 26 -0.66 8.16 -6.74
C SER A 26 -0.89 6.78 -6.10
N LEU A 27 -2.10 6.52 -5.60
CA LEU A 27 -2.47 5.18 -5.10
C LEU A 27 -2.39 4.11 -6.20
N GLU A 28 -2.72 4.46 -7.45
CA GLU A 28 -2.62 3.54 -8.60
C GLU A 28 -1.14 3.21 -8.91
N GLU A 29 -0.27 4.21 -8.88
CA GLU A 29 1.17 3.99 -9.05
C GLU A 29 1.74 3.14 -7.90
N LEU A 30 1.31 3.41 -6.67
CA LEU A 30 1.69 2.62 -5.50
C LEU A 30 1.26 1.15 -5.67
N ASP A 31 0.03 0.88 -6.09
CA ASP A 31 -0.49 -0.48 -6.27
C ASP A 31 0.32 -1.25 -7.35
N LYS A 32 0.66 -0.59 -8.46
CA LYS A 32 1.53 -1.17 -9.50
C LYS A 32 2.93 -1.49 -8.97
N ASN A 33 3.51 -0.57 -8.21
CA ASN A 33 4.84 -0.75 -7.64
C ASN A 33 4.87 -1.88 -6.59
N ILE A 34 3.80 -2.01 -5.79
CA ILE A 34 3.63 -3.11 -4.83
C ILE A 34 3.56 -4.45 -5.58
N ALA A 35 2.75 -4.55 -6.63
CA ALA A 35 2.64 -5.79 -7.41
C ALA A 35 4.00 -6.21 -8.01
N ASN A 36 4.75 -5.25 -8.57
CA ASN A 36 6.06 -5.49 -9.16
C ASN A 36 7.06 -6.01 -8.12
N ILE A 37 7.17 -5.36 -6.96
CA ILE A 37 8.14 -5.78 -5.94
C ILE A 37 7.77 -7.12 -5.32
N LEU A 38 6.48 -7.42 -5.15
CA LEU A 38 6.04 -8.73 -4.66
C LEU A 38 6.42 -9.83 -5.65
N LYS A 39 6.23 -9.59 -6.95
CA LYS A 39 6.68 -10.51 -7.99
C LYS A 39 8.20 -10.70 -7.97
N GLU A 40 8.98 -9.63 -7.84
CA GLU A 40 10.44 -9.70 -7.73
C GLU A 40 10.91 -10.46 -6.49
N LYS A 41 10.18 -10.36 -5.37
CA LYS A 41 10.44 -11.09 -4.14
C LYS A 41 9.98 -12.55 -4.18
N GLY A 42 9.43 -13.00 -5.30
CA GLY A 42 9.02 -14.39 -5.52
C GLY A 42 7.67 -14.75 -4.94
N TYR A 43 6.85 -13.76 -4.54
CA TYR A 43 5.46 -14.03 -4.19
C TYR A 43 4.66 -14.42 -5.43
N SER A 44 3.69 -15.32 -5.27
CA SER A 44 2.84 -15.82 -6.35
C SER A 44 1.43 -16.14 -5.84
N GLY A 45 0.50 -16.26 -6.78
CA GLY A 45 -0.92 -16.49 -6.53
C GLY A 45 -1.66 -15.27 -6.01
N ARG A 46 -2.81 -15.52 -5.37
CA ARG A 46 -3.69 -14.48 -4.83
C ARG A 46 -3.14 -13.89 -3.53
N LEU A 47 -2.78 -12.62 -3.58
CA LEU A 47 -2.29 -11.85 -2.43
C LEU A 47 -3.30 -10.77 -2.06
N GLU A 48 -3.69 -10.73 -0.79
CA GLU A 48 -4.54 -9.69 -0.23
C GLU A 48 -3.68 -8.80 0.66
N ILE A 49 -3.58 -7.51 0.32
CA ILE A 49 -2.79 -6.53 1.05
C ILE A 49 -3.72 -5.59 1.77
N GLN A 50 -3.68 -5.66 3.09
CA GLN A 50 -4.40 -4.76 3.98
C GLN A 50 -3.46 -3.64 4.40
N MET A 51 -3.83 -2.42 4.06
CA MET A 51 -3.10 -1.20 4.36
C MET A 51 -3.85 -0.42 5.43
N SER A 52 -3.18 -0.12 6.54
CA SER A 52 -3.70 0.77 7.58
C SER A 52 -3.00 2.11 7.51
N PHE A 53 -3.75 3.21 7.46
CA PHE A 53 -3.16 4.53 7.36
C PHE A 53 -2.51 4.96 8.69
N ASP A 54 -1.31 5.52 8.62
CA ASP A 54 -0.59 6.07 9.77
C ASP A 54 -1.02 7.52 10.02
N TYR A 55 -1.93 7.68 10.98
CA TYR A 55 -2.48 8.98 11.35
C TYR A 55 -1.47 9.90 12.06
N SER A 56 -0.30 9.41 12.47
CA SER A 56 0.75 10.28 13.00
C SER A 56 1.35 11.21 11.93
N THR A 57 1.22 10.83 10.65
CA THR A 57 1.72 11.60 9.49
C THR A 57 0.65 12.45 8.81
N PHE A 58 -0.51 12.63 9.45
CA PHE A 58 -1.71 13.20 8.83
C PHE A 58 -1.53 14.68 8.42
N PRO A 59 -1.51 14.99 7.11
CA PRO A 59 -1.40 16.37 6.65
C PRO A 59 -2.67 17.18 6.96
N HIS A 60 -2.51 18.42 7.41
CA HIS A 60 -3.64 19.28 7.80
C HIS A 60 -4.69 19.49 6.69
N TRP A 61 -4.31 19.40 5.41
CA TRP A 61 -5.23 19.53 4.28
C TRP A 61 -6.13 18.29 4.07
N MET A 62 -5.77 17.14 4.65
CA MET A 62 -6.57 15.91 4.58
C MET A 62 -7.70 15.87 5.62
N THR A 63 -7.70 16.78 6.59
CA THR A 63 -8.69 16.85 7.69
C THR A 63 -10.11 17.12 7.21
N GLN A 64 -10.29 17.65 6.00
CA GLN A 64 -11.62 17.84 5.40
C GLN A 64 -12.21 16.55 4.79
N PHE A 65 -11.41 15.49 4.62
CA PHE A 65 -11.85 14.17 4.12
C PHE A 65 -12.05 13.15 5.24
N HIS A 66 -12.17 13.62 6.48
CA HIS A 66 -12.09 12.86 7.73
C HIS A 66 -13.29 11.94 8.14
N PRO A 67 -14.25 11.54 7.27
CA PRO A 67 -15.09 10.38 7.56
C PRO A 67 -14.58 9.06 6.95
N TYR A 68 -13.71 9.10 5.93
CA TYR A 68 -13.30 7.92 5.16
C TYR A 68 -11.82 7.59 5.40
N TYR A 69 -11.55 6.98 6.54
CA TYR A 69 -10.27 6.39 6.92
C TYR A 69 -9.66 5.57 5.76
N PHE A 70 -8.44 5.90 5.32
CA PHE A 70 -7.73 5.25 4.19
C PHE A 70 -7.21 3.84 4.51
N ASN A 71 -7.92 3.11 5.39
CA ASN A 71 -7.70 1.68 5.49
C ASN A 71 -8.22 1.06 4.19
N ARG A 72 -7.33 0.41 3.44
CA ARG A 72 -7.69 -0.16 2.14
C ARG A 72 -7.17 -1.58 2.02
N THR A 73 -7.92 -2.38 1.28
CA THR A 73 -7.52 -3.74 0.90
C THR A 73 -7.35 -3.77 -0.61
N VAL A 74 -6.19 -4.24 -1.07
CA VAL A 74 -5.91 -4.45 -2.49
C VAL A 74 -5.63 -5.93 -2.70
N VAL A 75 -6.18 -6.51 -3.76
CA VAL A 75 -5.97 -7.90 -4.12
C VAL A 75 -5.17 -7.95 -5.41
N PHE A 76 -4.06 -8.68 -5.40
CA PHE A 76 -3.23 -8.95 -6.56
C PHE A 76 -3.30 -10.43 -6.91
N GLU A 77 -3.43 -10.72 -8.19
CA GLU A 77 -3.17 -12.04 -8.75
C GLU A 77 -1.78 -11.96 -9.39
N ILE A 78 -0.77 -12.57 -8.75
CA ILE A 78 0.60 -12.57 -9.24
C ILE A 78 0.88 -13.92 -9.89
N ASP A 79 1.11 -13.92 -11.20
CA ASP A 79 1.57 -15.12 -11.90
C ASP A 79 2.92 -15.54 -11.33
N GLY A 80 2.97 -16.79 -10.84
CA GLY A 80 4.23 -17.42 -10.46
C GLY A 80 5.16 -17.51 -11.67
N LYS A 81 6.46 -17.38 -11.42
CA LYS A 81 7.49 -17.56 -12.45
C LYS A 81 7.64 -19.03 -12.80
#